data_AF-A0A0W0ZB02-F1
#
_entry.id   AF-A0A0W0ZB02-F1
#
_cell.length_a   1.000
_cell.length_b   1.000
_cell.length_c   1.000
_cell.angle_alpha   90.00
_cell.angle_beta   90.00
_cell.angle_gamma   90.00
#
_symmetry.space_group_name_H-M   'P 1'
#
loop_
_entity.id
_entity.type
_entity.pdbx_description
1 polymer ?
#
loop_
_entity_poly.entity_id
_entity_poly.type
_entity_poly.pdbx_seq_one_letter_code
_entity_poly.pdbx_strand_id
1 'polypeptide(L)'
;MSKYKTCFFSPNQSSETIHGVKFIGMMNSSCDIPELYRGFGDISTTMFALPTICLGLFGHRLPERVTMEDIRLHKTTNITDDAHMVSLTTNKQVAKDWGNKNYITLDPVLFRQYVIDVHKTYTYHHYNLPGRMEREAEHVALAVLFCSVKSITIGDTDIKNPFYVAIDEHNEEAIQAFENLYLDYLTLLRTLREQPGQAEEASGLLVEFVETYLSFYDKFAGPDNPFDKTADELLIHYPEFVTRFLQQAGHVDCQTVTFKELARTSNKNLIENHAYGRTLTQATPFNPSQIVTCYDDPWSYSTYE
;
A
#
# COMPACT_ATOMS: atom_id res chain seq x y z
N MET A 1 -36.41 -2.87 -5.77
CA MET A 1 -35.50 -3.05 -4.62
C MET A 1 -34.56 -4.21 -4.93
N SER A 2 -33.31 -3.89 -5.27
CA SER A 2 -32.15 -4.77 -5.10
C SER A 2 -31.01 -3.81 -4.74
N LYS A 3 -30.74 -3.68 -3.45
CA LYS A 3 -29.79 -2.74 -2.83
C LYS A 3 -28.52 -3.50 -2.44
N TYR A 4 -27.79 -4.07 -3.39
CA TYR A 4 -26.41 -4.53 -3.17
C TYR A 4 -25.71 -4.49 -4.54
N LYS A 5 -24.91 -3.45 -4.81
CA LYS A 5 -23.91 -3.52 -5.89
C LYS A 5 -22.85 -4.51 -5.39
N THR A 6 -22.76 -5.61 -6.10
CA THR A 6 -21.96 -6.80 -5.83
C THR A 6 -20.45 -6.51 -5.90
N CYS A 7 -19.75 -6.58 -4.76
CA CYS A 7 -18.31 -6.87 -4.67
C CYS A 7 -18.08 -8.35 -5.08
N PHE A 8 -18.22 -8.71 -6.36
CA PHE A 8 -17.85 -10.05 -6.84
C PHE A 8 -17.12 -9.95 -8.18
N PHE A 9 -15.89 -10.47 -8.24
CA PHE A 9 -15.45 -11.13 -9.45
C PHE A 9 -16.27 -12.41 -9.58
N SER A 10 -16.95 -12.57 -10.70
CA SER A 10 -17.70 -13.79 -10.98
C SER A 10 -16.71 -14.95 -11.16
N PRO A 11 -16.88 -16.13 -10.50
CA PRO A 11 -15.84 -17.17 -10.41
C PRO A 11 -15.45 -17.85 -11.74
N ASN A 12 -16.18 -17.57 -12.82
CA ASN A 12 -16.08 -18.26 -14.10
C ASN A 12 -15.84 -17.34 -15.31
N GLN A 13 -15.52 -16.07 -15.09
CA GLN A 13 -14.94 -15.26 -16.15
C GLN A 13 -13.43 -15.30 -15.94
N SER A 14 -12.66 -15.50 -17.01
CA SER A 14 -11.28 -15.03 -17.03
C SER A 14 -11.31 -13.60 -16.50
N SER A 15 -10.87 -13.39 -15.25
CA SER A 15 -11.02 -12.11 -14.56
C SER A 15 -10.54 -11.03 -15.50
N GLU A 16 -11.38 -10.02 -15.73
CA GLU A 16 -11.05 -8.89 -16.58
C GLU A 16 -9.66 -8.41 -16.23
N THR A 17 -8.88 -8.13 -17.28
CA THR A 17 -7.52 -7.61 -17.10
C THR A 17 -7.70 -6.25 -16.45
N ILE A 18 -7.45 -6.12 -15.15
CA ILE A 18 -7.33 -4.80 -14.55
C ILE A 18 -5.95 -4.28 -14.97
N HIS A 19 -5.91 -3.71 -16.18
CA HIS A 19 -4.92 -2.76 -16.69
C HIS A 19 -3.48 -2.90 -16.14
N GLY A 20 -2.93 -4.13 -16.17
CA GLY A 20 -1.54 -4.41 -15.83
C GLY A 20 -1.30 -5.61 -14.91
N VAL A 21 -2.26 -5.95 -14.03
CA VAL A 21 -2.15 -7.10 -13.11
C VAL A 21 -3.40 -7.98 -13.18
N LYS A 22 -3.23 -9.28 -13.42
CA LYS A 22 -4.34 -10.25 -13.52
C LYS A 22 -4.48 -11.06 -12.23
N PHE A 23 -5.65 -11.01 -11.59
CA PHE A 23 -5.96 -11.80 -10.40
C PHE A 23 -6.66 -13.11 -10.78
N ILE A 24 -5.93 -14.22 -10.80
CA ILE A 24 -6.46 -15.49 -11.31
C ILE A 24 -6.95 -16.38 -10.17
N GLY A 25 -8.27 -16.55 -10.07
CA GLY A 25 -8.89 -17.39 -9.05
C GLY A 25 -8.74 -16.83 -7.63
N MET A 26 -8.57 -15.51 -7.48
CA MET A 26 -8.41 -14.85 -6.18
C MET A 26 -9.75 -14.37 -5.64
N MET A 27 -9.90 -14.39 -4.32
CA MET A 27 -11.10 -13.89 -3.65
C MET A 27 -10.81 -12.51 -3.08
N ASN A 28 -11.62 -11.52 -3.47
CA ASN A 28 -11.48 -10.16 -2.93
C ASN A 28 -11.98 -10.04 -1.49
N SER A 29 -11.48 -9.01 -0.82
CA SER A 29 -11.94 -8.57 0.48
C SER A 29 -13.41 -8.16 0.45
N SER A 30 -14.17 -8.52 1.50
CA SER A 30 -15.60 -8.17 1.56
C SER A 30 -15.78 -6.65 1.62
N CYS A 31 -16.84 -6.15 0.98
CA CYS A 31 -17.31 -4.77 1.16
C CYS A 31 -17.64 -4.47 2.65
N ASP A 32 -18.01 -5.48 3.45
CA ASP A 32 -18.36 -5.31 4.88
C ASP A 32 -17.17 -5.03 5.81
N ILE A 33 -15.93 -5.07 5.30
CA ILE A 33 -14.73 -4.79 6.10
C ILE A 33 -14.53 -3.27 6.12
N PRO A 34 -14.79 -2.57 7.25
CA PRO A 34 -14.70 -1.12 7.28
C PRO A 34 -13.27 -0.61 7.36
N GLU A 35 -12.35 -1.40 7.92
CA GLU A 35 -10.97 -1.02 8.16
C GLU A 35 -10.05 -2.21 7.96
N LEU A 36 -8.84 -1.92 7.50
CA LEU A 36 -7.71 -2.85 7.49
C LEU A 36 -6.59 -2.25 8.34
N TYR A 37 -5.76 -3.11 8.92
CA TYR A 37 -4.64 -2.72 9.78
C TYR A 37 -3.35 -3.31 9.25
N ARG A 38 -2.24 -2.63 9.52
CA ARG A 38 -0.91 -3.14 9.20
C ARG A 38 0.10 -2.74 10.27
N GLY A 39 0.79 -3.72 10.84
CA GLY A 39 1.88 -3.50 11.79
C GLY A 39 3.24 -3.61 11.13
N PHE A 40 4.16 -2.71 11.47
CA PHE A 40 5.57 -2.81 11.10
C PHE A 40 6.45 -1.95 12.04
N GLY A 41 7.69 -2.37 12.27
CA GLY A 41 8.58 -1.80 13.28
C GLY A 41 9.04 -0.36 13.00
N ASP A 42 9.33 -0.05 11.74
CA ASP A 42 9.92 1.23 11.31
C ASP A 42 8.88 2.31 10.94
N ILE A 43 7.71 2.27 11.61
CA ILE A 43 6.59 3.17 11.32
C ILE A 43 6.98 4.65 11.42
N SER A 44 7.85 4.99 12.37
CA SER A 44 8.20 6.39 12.70
C SER A 44 9.12 7.02 11.67
N THR A 45 9.96 6.22 11.02
CA THR A 45 10.86 6.66 9.95
C THR A 45 10.21 6.58 8.58
N THR A 46 9.20 5.71 8.42
CA THR A 46 8.51 5.50 7.14
C THR A 46 7.32 6.44 6.97
N MET A 47 6.36 6.43 7.90
CA MET A 47 5.04 7.07 7.68
C MET A 47 5.05 8.60 7.73
N PHE A 48 6.12 9.20 8.26
CA PHE A 48 6.25 10.66 8.39
C PHE A 48 7.24 11.25 7.39
N ALA A 49 7.59 10.50 6.34
CA ALA A 49 8.48 10.96 5.29
C ALA A 49 7.68 11.46 4.07
N LEU A 50 8.12 12.58 3.47
CA LEU A 50 7.52 13.11 2.23
C LEU A 50 7.42 12.05 1.11
N PRO A 51 8.45 11.23 0.85
CA PRO A 51 8.33 10.09 -0.05
C PRO A 51 7.10 9.21 0.19
N THR A 52 6.81 8.85 1.43
CA THR A 52 5.69 7.96 1.77
C THR A 52 4.36 8.69 1.72
N ILE A 53 4.33 9.99 2.00
CA ILE A 53 3.13 10.82 1.78
C ILE A 53 2.74 10.83 0.29
N CYS A 54 3.73 10.92 -0.61
CA CYS A 54 3.50 10.96 -2.06
C CYS A 54 3.27 9.57 -2.67
N LEU A 55 4.02 8.55 -2.25
CA LEU A 55 4.07 7.24 -2.90
C LEU A 55 3.39 6.13 -2.10
N GLY A 56 3.02 6.35 -0.85
CA GLY A 56 2.39 5.32 -0.02
C GLY A 56 3.29 4.12 0.29
N LEU A 57 2.68 2.95 0.49
CA LEU A 57 3.33 1.68 0.82
C LEU A 57 3.18 0.72 -0.36
N PHE A 58 4.24 0.00 -0.70
CA PHE A 58 4.25 -0.89 -1.85
C PHE A 58 5.31 -1.97 -1.67
N GLY A 59 5.10 -3.10 -2.34
CA GLY A 59 6.05 -4.21 -2.30
C GLY A 59 7.33 -3.96 -3.11
N HIS A 60 8.34 -4.80 -2.90
CA HIS A 60 9.61 -4.70 -3.63
C HIS A 60 9.49 -5.06 -5.11
N ARG A 61 8.51 -5.88 -5.50
CA ARG A 61 8.18 -6.18 -6.90
C ARG A 61 6.69 -6.07 -7.12
N LEU A 62 6.30 -5.85 -8.37
CA LEU A 62 4.91 -5.82 -8.77
C LEU A 62 4.60 -7.00 -9.69
N PRO A 63 3.81 -7.99 -9.26
CA PRO A 63 3.53 -9.16 -10.09
C PRO A 63 2.64 -8.80 -11.29
N GLU A 64 2.92 -9.37 -12.48
CA GLU A 64 2.02 -9.22 -13.64
C GLU A 64 0.70 -10.00 -13.46
N ARG A 65 0.74 -11.05 -12.65
CA ARG A 65 -0.36 -11.94 -12.35
C ARG A 65 -0.26 -12.34 -10.89
N VAL A 66 -1.37 -12.31 -10.19
CA VAL A 66 -1.45 -12.84 -8.83
C VAL A 66 -2.27 -14.12 -8.88
N THR A 67 -1.63 -15.21 -8.53
CA THR A 67 -2.18 -16.56 -8.50
C THR A 67 -2.12 -17.12 -7.08
N MET A 68 -2.68 -18.32 -6.89
CA MET A 68 -2.58 -19.01 -5.61
C MET A 68 -1.13 -19.34 -5.23
N GLU A 69 -0.23 -19.51 -6.20
CA GLU A 69 1.19 -19.72 -5.91
C GLU A 69 1.82 -18.49 -5.28
N ASP A 70 1.50 -17.29 -5.78
CA ASP A 70 1.97 -16.01 -5.22
C ASP A 70 1.42 -15.78 -3.81
N ILE A 71 0.14 -16.11 -3.58
CA ILE A 71 -0.49 -16.03 -2.25
C ILE A 71 0.18 -17.02 -1.28
N ARG A 72 0.47 -18.26 -1.72
CA ARG A 72 1.16 -19.24 -0.89
C ARG A 72 2.58 -18.80 -0.59
N LEU A 73 3.33 -18.34 -1.59
CA LEU A 73 4.70 -17.84 -1.41
C LEU A 73 4.73 -16.68 -0.40
N HIS A 74 3.83 -15.70 -0.57
CA HIS A 74 3.63 -14.60 0.37
C HIS A 74 3.31 -15.08 1.79
N LYS A 75 2.53 -16.15 1.93
CA LYS A 75 2.16 -16.68 3.25
C LYS A 75 3.21 -17.56 3.92
N THR A 76 3.99 -18.30 3.14
CA THR A 76 4.78 -19.42 3.66
C THR A 76 6.28 -19.16 3.74
N THR A 77 6.76 -18.02 3.21
CA THR A 77 8.19 -17.72 3.21
C THR A 77 8.53 -16.59 4.19
N ASN A 78 9.71 -16.63 4.81
CA ASN A 78 10.26 -15.50 5.58
C ASN A 78 10.96 -14.47 4.69
N ILE A 79 10.91 -14.67 3.37
CA ILE A 79 11.44 -13.74 2.35
C ILE A 79 10.53 -12.49 2.23
N THR A 80 9.41 -12.47 2.96
CA THR A 80 8.24 -11.61 2.75
C THR A 80 8.31 -10.27 3.49
N ASP A 81 9.46 -9.60 3.46
CA ASP A 81 9.54 -8.14 3.74
C ASP A 81 8.75 -7.36 2.66
N ASP A 82 7.45 -7.61 2.54
CA ASP A 82 6.59 -7.17 1.44
C ASP A 82 7.23 -7.39 0.06
N ALA A 83 7.84 -8.55 -0.18
CA ALA A 83 8.58 -8.80 -1.43
C ALA A 83 7.73 -8.53 -2.69
N HIS A 84 6.42 -8.77 -2.62
CA HIS A 84 5.50 -8.63 -3.76
C HIS A 84 4.17 -7.94 -3.44
N MET A 85 3.72 -7.95 -2.18
CA MET A 85 2.43 -7.40 -1.76
C MET A 85 2.50 -6.88 -0.31
N VAL A 86 1.66 -5.91 0.01
CA VAL A 86 1.53 -5.30 1.33
C VAL A 86 0.59 -6.16 2.18
N SER A 87 1.12 -6.80 3.22
CA SER A 87 0.34 -7.52 4.23
C SER A 87 -0.55 -6.60 5.06
N LEU A 88 -1.83 -6.96 5.18
CA LEU A 88 -2.89 -6.28 5.91
C LEU A 88 -3.68 -7.28 6.76
N THR A 89 -4.41 -6.83 7.76
CA THR A 89 -5.28 -7.69 8.57
C THR A 89 -6.55 -6.97 8.99
N THR A 90 -7.64 -7.71 9.16
CA THR A 90 -8.86 -7.20 9.81
C THR A 90 -8.77 -7.23 11.34
N ASN A 91 -7.76 -7.91 11.88
CA ASN A 91 -7.55 -8.06 13.32
C ASN A 91 -6.52 -7.06 13.82
N LYS A 92 -7.00 -6.00 14.49
CA LYS A 92 -6.17 -4.97 15.09
C LYS A 92 -5.09 -5.52 16.04
N GLN A 93 -5.39 -6.58 16.80
CA GLN A 93 -4.41 -7.17 17.72
C GLN A 93 -3.26 -7.84 16.96
N VAL A 94 -3.57 -8.51 15.83
CA VAL A 94 -2.54 -9.09 14.95
C VAL A 94 -1.64 -8.00 14.39
N ALA A 95 -2.19 -6.89 13.91
CA ALA A 95 -1.37 -5.76 13.47
C ALA A 95 -0.52 -5.18 14.61
N LYS A 96 -1.07 -5.08 15.82
CA LYS A 96 -0.31 -4.66 17.01
C LYS A 96 0.86 -5.60 17.29
N ASP A 97 0.66 -6.90 17.16
CA ASP A 97 1.69 -7.91 17.39
C ASP A 97 2.77 -7.85 16.29
N TRP A 98 2.38 -7.75 15.02
CA TRP A 98 3.29 -7.62 13.87
C TRP A 98 4.22 -6.41 13.99
N GLY A 99 3.70 -5.25 14.41
CA GLY A 99 4.49 -4.03 14.50
C GLY A 99 5.00 -3.69 15.90
N ASN A 100 4.97 -4.63 16.85
CA ASN A 100 5.40 -4.39 18.23
C ASN A 100 4.76 -3.11 18.84
N LYS A 101 3.43 -3.09 18.87
CA LYS A 101 2.54 -1.98 19.25
C LYS A 101 2.38 -0.84 18.24
N ASN A 102 3.12 -0.85 17.15
CA ASN A 102 3.01 0.14 16.09
C ASN A 102 2.19 -0.40 14.92
N TYR A 103 1.19 0.35 14.46
CA TYR A 103 0.41 -0.06 13.29
C TYR A 103 -0.27 1.15 12.65
N ILE A 104 -0.72 0.98 11.41
CA ILE A 104 -1.58 1.93 10.71
C ILE A 104 -2.99 1.39 10.58
N THR A 105 -3.96 2.30 10.57
CA THR A 105 -5.36 2.01 10.25
C THR A 105 -5.64 2.52 8.84
N LEU A 106 -6.23 1.68 8.00
CA LEU A 106 -6.50 1.94 6.59
C LEU A 106 -8.00 1.95 6.32
N ASP A 107 -8.42 2.86 5.44
CA ASP A 107 -9.73 2.85 4.80
C ASP A 107 -9.63 2.13 3.45
N PRO A 108 -10.19 0.92 3.31
CA PRO A 108 -10.11 0.15 2.08
C PRO A 108 -10.98 0.68 0.94
N VAL A 109 -11.91 1.63 1.16
CA VAL A 109 -12.92 2.04 0.15
C VAL A 109 -12.33 2.26 -1.24
N LEU A 110 -11.22 3.01 -1.33
CA LEU A 110 -10.61 3.39 -2.61
C LEU A 110 -9.85 2.27 -3.32
N PHE A 111 -9.30 1.29 -2.57
CA PHE A 111 -8.42 0.27 -3.15
C PHE A 111 -8.90 -1.16 -2.94
N ARG A 112 -10.11 -1.38 -2.39
CA ARG A 112 -10.67 -2.69 -2.02
C ARG A 112 -10.61 -3.72 -3.14
N GLN A 113 -10.84 -3.29 -4.38
CA GLN A 113 -10.80 -4.15 -5.56
C GLN A 113 -9.43 -4.77 -5.85
N TYR A 114 -8.36 -4.19 -5.27
CA TYR A 114 -6.98 -4.66 -5.33
C TYR A 114 -6.53 -5.37 -4.05
N VAL A 115 -7.47 -5.69 -3.15
CA VAL A 115 -7.18 -6.37 -1.89
C VAL A 115 -7.74 -7.79 -1.90
N ILE A 116 -6.84 -8.76 -1.82
CA ILE A 116 -7.19 -10.19 -1.79
C ILE A 116 -7.38 -10.62 -0.34
N ASP A 117 -8.49 -11.32 -0.08
CA ASP A 117 -8.74 -12.06 1.14
C ASP A 117 -8.03 -13.42 1.03
N VAL A 118 -6.91 -13.59 1.73
CA VAL A 118 -6.13 -14.82 1.54
C VAL A 118 -6.84 -16.03 2.14
N HIS A 119 -7.64 -15.87 3.20
CA HIS A 119 -8.36 -16.98 3.82
C HIS A 119 -9.46 -17.53 2.91
N LYS A 120 -10.26 -16.63 2.31
CA LYS A 120 -11.25 -17.01 1.30
C LYS A 120 -10.60 -17.60 0.07
N THR A 121 -9.45 -17.06 -0.34
CA THR A 121 -8.70 -17.59 -1.48
C THR A 121 -8.21 -19.02 -1.21
N TYR A 122 -7.64 -19.30 -0.04
CA TYR A 122 -7.26 -20.68 0.35
C TYR A 122 -8.47 -21.63 0.33
N THR A 123 -9.59 -21.19 0.92
CA THR A 123 -10.82 -21.99 0.98
C THR A 123 -11.37 -22.29 -0.42
N TYR A 124 -11.36 -21.30 -1.32
CA TYR A 124 -11.81 -21.44 -2.71
C TYR A 124 -10.99 -22.48 -3.48
N HIS A 125 -9.69 -22.58 -3.22
CA HIS A 125 -8.79 -23.54 -3.84
C HIS A 125 -8.65 -24.87 -3.06
N HIS A 126 -9.47 -25.10 -2.04
CA HIS A 126 -9.42 -26.30 -1.19
C HIS A 126 -8.08 -26.53 -0.49
N TYR A 127 -7.37 -25.44 -0.14
CA TYR A 127 -6.17 -25.48 0.70
C TYR A 127 -6.51 -25.17 2.15
N ASN A 128 -5.73 -25.74 3.08
CA ASN A 128 -5.80 -25.41 4.50
C ASN A 128 -4.67 -24.44 4.87
N LEU A 129 -4.98 -23.48 5.74
CA LEU A 129 -3.96 -22.63 6.38
C LEU A 129 -3.43 -23.34 7.63
N PRO A 130 -2.12 -23.26 7.93
CA PRO A 130 -1.62 -23.65 9.25
C PRO A 130 -2.33 -22.86 10.35
N GLY A 131 -2.70 -23.50 11.47
CA GLY A 131 -3.57 -22.89 12.50
C GLY A 131 -3.08 -21.57 13.10
N ARG A 132 -1.78 -21.26 13.08
CA ARG A 132 -1.29 -19.92 13.49
C ARG A 132 -1.71 -18.83 12.50
N MET A 133 -1.69 -19.13 11.20
CA MET A 133 -1.99 -18.22 10.09
C MET A 133 -3.50 -18.01 9.95
N GLU A 134 -4.32 -18.97 10.37
CA GLU A 134 -5.78 -18.81 10.42
C GLU A 134 -6.23 -17.64 11.33
N ARG A 135 -5.43 -17.30 12.34
CA ARG A 135 -5.75 -16.22 13.28
C ARG A 135 -5.39 -14.83 12.76
N GLU A 136 -4.55 -14.75 11.73
CA GLU A 136 -4.06 -13.49 11.18
C GLU A 136 -5.15 -12.73 10.45
N ALA A 137 -6.18 -13.41 9.95
CA ALA A 137 -7.23 -12.82 9.10
C ALA A 137 -6.61 -11.89 8.04
N GLU A 138 -5.58 -12.42 7.35
CA GLU A 138 -4.73 -11.62 6.46
C GLU A 138 -5.46 -11.29 5.17
N HIS A 139 -5.16 -10.08 4.72
CA HIS A 139 -5.46 -9.57 3.41
C HIS A 139 -4.15 -9.08 2.78
N VAL A 140 -4.05 -9.10 1.46
CA VAL A 140 -2.88 -8.57 0.76
C VAL A 140 -3.31 -7.57 -0.28
N ALA A 141 -2.60 -6.45 -0.36
CA ALA A 141 -2.81 -5.40 -1.36
C ALA A 141 -1.55 -5.27 -2.23
N LEU A 142 -1.71 -4.92 -3.50
CA LEU A 142 -0.55 -4.63 -4.36
C LEU A 142 0.25 -3.42 -3.84
N ALA A 143 -0.47 -2.36 -3.47
CA ALA A 143 0.07 -1.18 -2.83
C ALA A 143 -1.04 -0.43 -2.06
N VAL A 144 -0.65 0.54 -1.25
CA VAL A 144 -1.55 1.37 -0.45
C VAL A 144 -1.09 2.82 -0.54
N LEU A 145 -1.83 3.65 -1.26
CA LEU A 145 -1.56 5.10 -1.30
C LEU A 145 -1.89 5.75 0.05
N PHE A 146 -1.12 6.79 0.39
CA PHE A 146 -1.17 7.41 1.72
C PHE A 146 -2.52 8.09 2.03
N CYS A 147 -3.27 8.49 0.99
CA CYS A 147 -4.62 9.02 1.13
C CYS A 147 -5.61 8.04 1.78
N SER A 148 -5.31 6.74 1.76
CA SER A 148 -6.14 5.70 2.38
C SER A 148 -5.74 5.40 3.83
N VAL A 149 -4.68 6.02 4.36
CA VAL A 149 -4.22 5.81 5.74
C VAL A 149 -4.99 6.75 6.65
N LYS A 150 -5.88 6.23 7.50
CA LYS A 150 -6.70 7.03 8.43
C LYS A 150 -5.89 7.56 9.60
N SER A 151 -5.10 6.68 10.23
CA SER A 151 -4.32 7.02 11.41
C SER A 151 -3.07 6.14 11.53
N ILE A 152 -2.11 6.63 12.30
CA ILE A 152 -0.84 5.97 12.61
C ILE A 152 -0.77 5.81 14.13
N THR A 153 -0.74 4.59 14.63
CA THR A 153 -0.57 4.31 16.05
C THR A 153 0.89 3.99 16.38
N ILE A 154 1.47 4.70 17.35
CA ILE A 154 2.80 4.43 17.90
C ILE A 154 2.65 4.15 19.40
N GLY A 155 2.95 2.93 19.82
CA GLY A 155 2.70 2.50 21.20
C GLY A 155 1.21 2.57 21.54
N ASP A 156 0.84 3.54 22.39
CA ASP A 156 -0.54 3.80 22.80
C ASP A 156 -1.08 5.14 22.26
N THR A 157 -0.32 5.85 21.42
CA THR A 157 -0.69 7.13 20.82
C THR A 157 -1.27 6.91 19.43
N ASP A 158 -2.50 7.37 19.18
CA ASP A 158 -3.14 7.37 17.86
C ASP A 158 -3.02 8.74 17.20
N ILE A 159 -2.22 8.82 16.13
CA ILE A 159 -1.87 10.05 15.43
C ILE A 159 -2.75 10.14 14.18
N LYS A 160 -3.55 11.20 14.08
CA LYS A 160 -4.38 11.46 12.90
C LYS A 160 -3.52 11.79 11.70
N ASN A 161 -3.83 11.20 10.55
CA ASN A 161 -3.19 11.54 9.28
C ASN A 161 -3.91 12.74 8.65
N PRO A 162 -3.24 13.91 8.47
CA PRO A 162 -3.85 15.04 7.76
C PRO A 162 -4.10 14.76 6.28
N PHE A 163 -3.39 13.79 5.69
CA PHE A 163 -3.49 13.40 4.28
C PHE A 163 -4.56 12.33 4.01
N TYR A 164 -5.30 11.87 5.02
CA TYR A 164 -6.41 10.96 4.79
C TYR A 164 -7.53 11.65 4.00
N VAL A 165 -8.01 11.01 2.93
CA VAL A 165 -9.15 11.50 2.15
C VAL A 165 -10.35 10.59 2.40
N ALA A 166 -11.32 11.08 3.17
CA ALA A 166 -12.55 10.36 3.47
C ALA A 166 -13.50 10.39 2.26
N ILE A 167 -13.48 9.32 1.46
CA ILE A 167 -14.36 9.15 0.29
C ILE A 167 -15.53 8.26 0.67
N ASP A 168 -16.74 8.74 0.39
CA ASP A 168 -17.97 7.95 0.52
C ASP A 168 -17.97 6.78 -0.48
N GLU A 169 -18.39 5.59 -0.04
CA GLU A 169 -18.41 4.38 -0.88
C GLU A 169 -19.36 4.45 -2.08
N HIS A 170 -20.26 5.43 -2.11
CA HIS A 170 -21.16 5.70 -3.23
C HIS A 170 -20.69 6.85 -4.12
N ASN A 171 -19.53 7.45 -3.84
CA ASN A 171 -18.93 8.47 -4.70
C ASN A 171 -18.21 7.82 -5.89
N GLU A 172 -18.98 7.41 -6.89
CA GLU A 172 -18.48 6.74 -8.10
C GLU A 172 -17.43 7.57 -8.85
N GLU A 173 -17.54 8.90 -8.82
CA GLU A 173 -16.58 9.79 -9.48
C GLU A 173 -15.20 9.75 -8.81
N ALA A 174 -15.16 9.81 -7.48
CA ALA A 174 -13.92 9.72 -6.72
C ALA A 174 -13.27 8.34 -6.83
N ILE A 175 -14.09 7.28 -6.77
CA ILE A 175 -13.62 5.90 -6.93
C ILE A 175 -13.00 5.70 -8.32
N GLN A 176 -13.66 6.16 -9.38
CA GLN A 176 -13.13 6.03 -10.74
C GLN A 176 -11.86 6.87 -10.96
N ALA A 177 -11.80 8.08 -10.40
CA ALA A 177 -10.62 8.92 -10.48
C ALA A 177 -9.43 8.30 -9.74
N PHE A 178 -9.68 7.72 -8.56
CA PHE A 178 -8.67 6.98 -7.81
C PHE A 178 -8.23 5.72 -8.56
N GLU A 179 -9.14 4.99 -9.19
CA GLU A 179 -8.80 3.81 -9.98
C GLU A 179 -7.78 4.14 -11.08
N ASN A 180 -8.02 5.20 -11.85
CA ASN A 180 -7.08 5.62 -12.90
C ASN A 180 -5.71 6.00 -12.31
N LEU A 181 -5.70 6.82 -11.25
CA LEU A 181 -4.50 7.18 -10.52
C LEU A 181 -3.72 5.96 -10.01
N TYR A 182 -4.43 4.97 -9.46
CA TYR A 182 -3.85 3.76 -8.91
C TYR A 182 -3.22 2.90 -10.01
N LEU A 183 -3.83 2.86 -11.20
CA LEU A 183 -3.27 2.17 -12.36
C LEU A 183 -1.99 2.84 -12.89
N ASP A 184 -1.96 4.17 -12.95
CA ASP A 184 -0.76 4.93 -13.31
C ASP A 184 0.37 4.66 -12.31
N TYR A 185 0.01 4.59 -11.03
CA TYR A 185 0.93 4.25 -9.95
C TYR A 185 1.50 2.83 -10.08
N LEU A 186 0.68 1.82 -10.38
CA LEU A 186 1.15 0.46 -10.63
C LEU A 186 2.11 0.41 -11.84
N THR A 187 1.82 1.16 -12.90
CA THR A 187 2.68 1.26 -14.09
C THR A 187 4.04 1.86 -13.73
N LEU A 188 4.04 2.97 -12.97
CA LEU A 188 5.25 3.59 -12.44
C LEU A 188 6.10 2.59 -11.63
N LEU A 189 5.49 1.91 -10.65
CA LEU A 189 6.19 0.94 -9.81
C LEU A 189 6.83 -0.18 -10.64
N ARG A 190 6.15 -0.65 -11.68
CA ARG A 190 6.67 -1.68 -12.58
C ARG A 190 7.88 -1.22 -13.38
N THR A 191 7.77 -0.06 -14.03
CA THR A 191 8.88 0.51 -14.82
C THR A 191 10.12 0.72 -13.93
N LEU A 192 9.92 1.20 -12.70
CA LEU A 192 11.00 1.40 -11.73
C LEU A 192 11.68 0.12 -11.26
N ARG A 193 10.97 -1.01 -11.22
CA ARG A 193 11.44 -2.26 -10.60
C ARG A 193 11.93 -3.28 -11.61
N GLU A 194 11.31 -3.35 -12.77
CA GLU A 194 11.56 -4.40 -13.76
C GLU A 194 12.38 -3.91 -14.94
N GLN A 195 12.50 -2.58 -15.13
CA GLN A 195 13.21 -1.97 -16.26
C GLN A 195 14.24 -0.91 -15.80
N PRO A 196 15.24 -1.29 -14.98
CA PRO A 196 16.21 -0.34 -14.40
C PRO A 196 17.03 0.44 -15.45
N GLY A 197 17.03 0.03 -16.73
CA GLY A 197 17.61 0.78 -17.84
C GLY A 197 16.78 1.96 -18.36
N GLN A 198 15.56 2.18 -17.83
CA GLN A 198 14.61 3.21 -18.27
C GLN A 198 14.43 4.34 -17.25
N ALA A 199 15.52 4.77 -16.61
CA ALA A 199 15.46 5.79 -15.56
C ALA A 199 14.80 7.11 -16.00
N GLU A 200 14.98 7.52 -17.27
CA GLU A 200 14.35 8.73 -17.83
C GLU A 200 12.84 8.59 -17.98
N GLU A 201 12.36 7.43 -18.48
CA GLU A 201 10.94 7.12 -18.60
C GLU A 201 10.28 7.03 -17.23
N ALA A 202 10.92 6.34 -16.27
CA ALA A 202 10.45 6.26 -14.90
C ALA A 202 10.38 7.64 -14.21
N SER A 203 11.33 8.53 -14.49
CA SER A 203 11.28 9.91 -14.00
C SER A 203 10.11 10.70 -14.59
N GLY A 204 9.79 10.49 -15.87
CA GLY A 204 8.61 11.08 -16.51
C GLY A 204 7.32 10.61 -15.87
N LEU A 205 7.15 9.29 -15.73
CA LEU A 205 6.00 8.65 -15.09
C LEU A 205 5.83 9.10 -13.64
N LEU A 206 6.92 9.29 -12.89
CA LEU A 206 6.86 9.77 -11.51
C LEU A 206 6.31 11.19 -11.42
N VAL A 207 6.75 12.09 -12.29
CA VAL A 207 6.25 13.46 -12.33
C VAL A 207 4.76 13.48 -12.68
N GLU A 208 4.37 12.70 -13.68
CA GLU A 208 2.96 12.56 -14.09
C GLU A 208 2.10 12.01 -12.96
N PHE A 209 2.53 10.91 -12.32
CA PHE A 209 1.83 10.33 -11.17
C PHE A 209 1.65 11.35 -10.04
N VAL A 210 2.71 12.09 -9.66
CA VAL A 210 2.61 13.08 -8.58
C VAL A 210 1.63 14.20 -8.94
N GLU A 211 1.64 14.72 -10.17
CA GLU A 211 0.67 15.74 -10.58
C GLU A 211 -0.76 15.21 -10.59
N THR A 212 -0.99 13.97 -11.04
CA THR A 212 -2.30 13.31 -10.99
C THR A 212 -2.75 13.11 -9.54
N TYR A 213 -1.85 12.72 -8.64
CA TYR A 213 -2.16 12.54 -7.23
C TYR A 213 -2.51 13.87 -6.55
N LEU A 214 -1.75 14.94 -6.81
CA LEU A 214 -2.07 16.28 -6.34
C LEU A 214 -3.43 16.76 -6.88
N SER A 215 -3.72 16.50 -8.15
CA SER A 215 -5.01 16.84 -8.78
C SER A 215 -6.18 16.07 -8.15
N PHE A 216 -5.95 14.82 -7.72
CA PHE A 216 -6.93 14.05 -6.96
C PHE A 216 -7.26 14.74 -5.62
N TYR A 217 -6.26 15.23 -4.89
CA TYR A 217 -6.50 15.99 -3.65
C TYR A 217 -7.24 17.31 -3.91
N ASP A 218 -6.84 18.06 -4.93
CA ASP A 218 -7.49 19.34 -5.27
C ASP A 218 -8.99 19.19 -5.52
N LYS A 219 -9.39 18.02 -6.05
CA LYS A 219 -10.78 17.71 -6.35
C LYS A 219 -11.53 17.09 -5.17
N PHE A 220 -10.90 16.22 -4.39
CA PHE A 220 -11.61 15.35 -3.45
C PHE A 220 -11.22 15.50 -1.97
N ALA A 221 -10.12 16.18 -1.62
CA ALA A 221 -9.74 16.43 -0.23
C ALA A 221 -10.60 17.53 0.44
N GLY A 222 -11.43 18.23 -0.35
CA GLY A 222 -12.28 19.30 0.14
C GLY A 222 -11.51 20.60 0.40
N PRO A 223 -12.12 21.56 1.12
CA PRO A 223 -11.55 22.90 1.30
C PRO A 223 -10.32 22.94 2.22
N ASP A 224 -10.02 21.85 2.94
CA ASP A 224 -8.90 21.75 3.88
C ASP A 224 -7.77 20.87 3.32
N ASN A 225 -7.52 20.96 2.01
CA ASN A 225 -6.49 20.17 1.34
C ASN A 225 -5.11 20.34 2.02
N PRO A 226 -4.53 19.27 2.59
CA PRO A 226 -3.25 19.35 3.31
C PRO A 226 -2.07 19.67 2.38
N PHE A 227 -2.17 19.41 1.08
CA PHE A 227 -1.13 19.76 0.13
C PHE A 227 -1.02 21.27 -0.11
N ASP A 228 -2.10 22.03 0.05
CA ASP A 228 -2.10 23.49 -0.12
C ASP A 228 -1.59 24.25 1.11
N LYS A 229 -1.16 23.53 2.16
CA LYS A 229 -0.71 24.09 3.43
C LYS A 229 0.78 23.92 3.64
N THR A 230 1.37 24.78 4.46
CA THR A 230 2.70 24.60 5.03
C THR A 230 2.66 23.70 6.26
N ALA A 231 3.83 23.27 6.74
CA ALA A 231 3.94 22.55 8.01
C ALA A 231 3.41 23.37 9.19
N ASP A 232 3.68 24.67 9.24
CA ASP A 232 3.22 25.55 10.33
C ASP A 232 1.69 25.68 10.35
N GLU A 233 1.04 25.73 9.19
CA GLU A 233 -0.42 25.75 9.09
C GLU A 233 -1.03 24.40 9.54
N LEU A 234 -0.43 23.28 9.15
CA LEU A 234 -0.87 21.96 9.59
C LEU A 234 -0.62 21.71 11.09
N LEU A 235 0.42 22.31 11.67
CA LEU A 235 0.80 22.13 13.08
C LEU A 235 -0.34 22.52 14.04
N ILE A 236 -1.17 23.48 13.65
CA ILE A 236 -2.30 23.98 14.44
C ILE A 236 -3.32 22.86 14.69
N HIS A 237 -3.56 22.01 13.69
CA HIS A 237 -4.61 20.98 13.72
C HIS A 237 -4.06 19.56 13.90
N TYR A 238 -2.82 19.32 13.48
CA TYR A 238 -2.18 18.00 13.48
C TYR A 238 -0.78 18.05 14.13
N PRO A 239 -0.65 18.53 15.38
CA PRO A 239 0.64 18.81 15.99
C PRO A 239 1.53 17.58 16.11
N GLU A 240 0.97 16.42 16.43
CA GLU A 240 1.73 15.17 16.59
C GLU A 240 2.30 14.65 15.27
N PHE A 241 1.52 14.75 14.19
CA PHE A 241 1.95 14.34 12.85
C PHE A 241 3.05 15.26 12.34
N VAL A 242 2.81 16.58 12.39
CA VAL A 242 3.77 17.56 11.88
C VAL A 242 5.07 17.53 12.67
N THR A 243 5.01 17.38 14.00
CA THR A 243 6.23 17.28 14.82
C THR A 243 7.11 16.11 14.38
N ARG A 244 6.52 14.95 14.06
CA ARG A 244 7.27 13.78 13.57
C ARG A 244 7.75 13.96 12.15
N PHE A 245 6.93 14.55 11.29
CA PHE A 245 7.35 14.91 9.94
C PHE A 245 8.58 15.83 9.98
N LEU A 246 8.56 16.89 10.79
CA LEU A 246 9.68 17.83 10.92
C LEU A 246 10.95 17.16 11.47
N GLN A 247 10.81 16.19 12.39
CA GLN A 247 11.95 15.40 12.89
C GLN A 247 12.62 14.57 11.78
N GLN A 248 11.85 14.10 10.80
CA GLN A 248 12.36 13.32 9.66
C GLN A 248 12.80 14.19 8.47
N ALA A 249 12.14 15.32 8.27
CA ALA A 249 12.33 16.21 7.12
C ALA A 249 13.68 16.96 7.14
N GLY A 250 14.40 17.01 8.27
CA GLY A 250 15.72 17.62 8.36
C GLY A 250 15.69 19.12 7.97
N HIS A 251 16.53 19.52 7.00
CA HIS A 251 16.68 20.91 6.52
C HIS A 251 15.69 21.30 5.40
N VAL A 252 14.63 20.54 5.17
CA VAL A 252 13.61 20.88 4.16
C VAL A 252 12.82 22.10 4.62
N ASP A 253 12.71 23.12 3.77
CA ASP A 253 12.00 24.39 4.03
C ASP A 253 10.46 24.24 4.01
N CYS A 254 9.97 23.25 4.74
CA CYS A 254 8.56 22.88 4.81
C CYS A 254 7.70 23.81 5.65
N GLN A 255 8.33 24.76 6.35
CA GLN A 255 7.64 25.78 7.12
C GLN A 255 7.20 26.96 6.26
N THR A 256 7.93 27.26 5.18
CA THR A 256 7.63 28.39 4.28
C THR A 256 7.04 27.95 2.93
N VAL A 257 7.23 26.68 2.57
CA VAL A 257 6.76 26.10 1.30
C VAL A 257 5.61 25.12 1.55
N THR A 258 4.63 25.11 0.66
CA THR A 258 3.48 24.19 0.77
C THR A 258 3.88 22.73 0.49
N PHE A 259 3.15 21.76 1.05
CA PHE A 259 3.39 20.35 0.75
C PHE A 259 3.27 20.02 -0.74
N LYS A 260 2.41 20.73 -1.47
CA LYS A 260 2.26 20.64 -2.94
C LYS A 260 3.55 21.03 -3.66
N GLU A 261 4.15 22.16 -3.28
CA GLU A 261 5.43 22.61 -3.83
C GLU A 261 6.59 21.69 -3.43
N LEU A 262 6.59 21.19 -2.19
CA LEU A 262 7.58 20.21 -1.73
C LEU A 262 7.51 18.91 -2.55
N ALA A 263 6.32 18.38 -2.80
CA ALA A 263 6.12 17.20 -3.63
C ALA A 263 6.72 17.42 -5.03
N ARG A 264 6.33 18.51 -5.69
CA ARG A 264 6.80 18.88 -7.04
C ARG A 264 8.31 19.02 -7.14
N THR A 265 8.93 19.70 -6.18
CA THR A 265 10.38 19.97 -6.18
C THR A 265 11.20 18.74 -5.78
N SER A 266 10.63 17.83 -4.99
CA SER A 266 11.30 16.61 -4.52
C SER A 266 11.15 15.42 -5.46
N ASN A 267 10.35 15.54 -6.53
CA ASN A 267 9.97 14.45 -7.44
C ASN A 267 11.13 13.51 -7.79
N LYS A 268 12.27 14.04 -8.24
CA LYS A 268 13.42 13.22 -8.68
C LYS A 268 14.00 12.30 -7.61
N ASN A 269 13.83 12.64 -6.33
CA ASN A 269 14.44 11.92 -5.21
C ASN A 269 13.40 11.21 -4.34
N LEU A 270 12.10 11.24 -4.68
CA LEU A 270 11.05 10.62 -3.86
C LEU A 270 11.31 9.12 -3.71
N ILE A 271 11.66 8.43 -4.79
CA ILE A 271 11.87 6.98 -4.78
C ILE A 271 13.17 6.61 -4.06
N GLU A 272 14.28 7.28 -4.38
CA GLU A 272 15.58 7.02 -3.76
C GLU A 272 15.56 7.23 -2.24
N ASN A 273 14.76 8.20 -1.78
CA ASN A 273 14.59 8.49 -0.36
C ASN A 273 13.46 7.70 0.31
N HIS A 274 12.66 6.95 -0.45
CA HIS A 274 11.62 6.11 0.13
C HIS A 274 12.25 4.94 0.91
N ALA A 275 11.68 4.55 2.05
CA ALA A 275 12.17 3.42 2.84
C ALA A 275 12.30 2.14 1.99
N TYR A 276 11.24 1.84 1.22
CA TYR A 276 11.21 0.72 0.26
C TYR A 276 12.06 0.94 -1.00
N GLY A 277 12.59 2.15 -1.20
CA GLY A 277 13.51 2.49 -2.28
C GLY A 277 14.98 2.37 -1.87
N ARG A 278 15.34 2.64 -0.62
CA ARG A 278 16.73 2.53 -0.15
C ARG A 278 17.27 1.11 -0.19
N THR A 279 16.42 0.12 0.07
CA THR A 279 16.73 -1.31 -0.08
C THR A 279 17.05 -1.71 -1.52
N LEU A 280 16.74 -0.90 -2.54
CA LEU A 280 17.12 -1.17 -3.94
C LEU A 280 18.62 -1.12 -4.18
N THR A 281 19.34 -0.27 -3.43
CA THR A 281 20.79 -0.10 -3.61
C THR A 281 21.60 -1.16 -2.87
N GLN A 282 20.97 -1.87 -1.93
CA GLN A 282 21.58 -2.93 -1.12
C GLN A 282 20.96 -4.31 -1.34
N ALA A 283 19.87 -4.41 -2.11
CA ALA A 283 19.29 -5.68 -2.50
C ALA A 283 20.34 -6.44 -3.31
N THR A 284 20.75 -7.57 -2.75
CA THR A 284 21.53 -8.58 -3.44
C THR A 284 20.85 -8.82 -4.80
N PRO A 285 21.59 -8.78 -5.93
CA PRO A 285 20.97 -8.92 -7.24
C PRO A 285 20.15 -10.19 -7.26
N PHE A 286 18.85 -10.05 -7.53
CA PHE A 286 17.96 -11.18 -7.73
C PHE A 286 18.57 -12.07 -8.81
N ASN A 287 18.93 -13.28 -8.42
CA ASN A 287 19.35 -14.30 -9.36
C ASN A 287 18.09 -15.06 -9.83
N PRO A 288 17.70 -14.98 -11.11
CA PRO A 288 16.54 -15.71 -11.64
C PRO A 288 16.68 -17.24 -11.52
N SER A 289 17.89 -17.76 -11.25
CA SER A 289 18.12 -19.17 -10.92
C SER A 289 17.87 -19.53 -9.44
N GLN A 290 17.43 -18.55 -8.63
CA GLN A 290 16.99 -18.69 -7.24
C GLN A 290 15.51 -18.31 -7.09
N ILE A 291 14.66 -18.73 -8.03
CA ILE A 291 13.20 -18.72 -7.82
C ILE A 291 12.94 -19.71 -6.69
N VAL A 292 12.74 -19.19 -5.48
CA VAL A 292 12.30 -20.00 -4.34
C VAL A 292 10.79 -20.17 -4.50
N THR A 293 10.34 -21.36 -4.86
CA THR A 293 8.92 -21.70 -4.74
C THR A 293 8.60 -22.00 -3.29
N CYS A 294 7.31 -22.08 -2.93
CA CYS A 294 6.92 -22.60 -1.62
C CYS A 294 7.32 -24.06 -1.37
N TYR A 295 7.94 -24.75 -2.32
CA TYR A 295 8.53 -26.08 -2.14
C TYR A 295 10.04 -26.03 -1.89
N ASP A 296 10.69 -24.89 -2.16
CA ASP A 296 12.12 -24.67 -2.02
C ASP A 296 12.49 -23.96 -0.70
N ASP A 297 11.51 -23.41 0.02
CA ASP A 297 11.72 -22.79 1.33
C ASP A 297 11.51 -23.81 2.48
N PRO A 298 12.54 -24.10 3.30
CA PRO A 298 12.41 -24.98 4.46
C PRO A 298 11.35 -24.56 5.48
N TRP A 299 10.99 -23.27 5.50
CA TRP A 299 9.98 -22.70 6.38
C TRP A 299 8.55 -22.86 5.86
N SER A 300 8.39 -23.08 4.55
CA SER A 300 7.09 -23.32 3.90
C SER A 300 6.70 -24.80 3.86
N TYR A 301 7.61 -25.71 4.22
CA TYR A 301 7.22 -27.09 4.48
C TYR A 301 6.19 -27.10 5.61
N SER A 302 5.02 -27.66 5.33
CA SER A 302 4.06 -28.00 6.36
C SER A 302 4.78 -28.89 7.36
N THR A 303 5.05 -28.37 8.56
CA THR A 303 5.50 -29.16 9.69
C THR A 303 4.31 -29.98 10.19
N TYR A 304 3.90 -30.95 9.38
CA TYR A 304 2.98 -32.03 9.69
C TYR A 304 3.42 -33.23 8.86
N GLU A 305 4.28 -34.06 9.44
CA GLU A 305 4.00 -35.51 9.42
C GLU A 305 2.78 -35.77 10.31
#